data_AF-A0A956WDU9-F1
#
_entry.id   AF-A0A956WDU9-F1
#
_cell.length_a   1.000
_cell.length_b   1.000
_cell.length_c   1.000
_cell.angle_alpha   90.00
_cell.angle_beta   90.00
_cell.angle_gamma   90.00
#
_symmetry.space_group_name_H-M   'P 1'
#
loop_
_entity.id
_entity.type
_entity.pdbx_description
1 polymer ?
#
loop_
_entity_poly.entity_id
_entity_poly.type
_entity_poly.pdbx_seq_one_letter_code
_entity_poly.pdbx_strand_id
1 'polypeptide(L)'
;MKTRIVALLGFVLAFGLVAPYAGNTTVAQAPADCAGVAEYLEAYHQVGQNYQAAIDRVDSSQVEDWTEADFTMVLTALDTAIAEVNALQTPDILVPLEEKALESLQSIKEMMTAVQTGDLMAAAPFIEQVNAATDELNAVAVPIEEHCQVAIIDNDNDGTPEIGLGTSGTPVSPALDPTAELGSYANPYPIGTAQATENNWTIQVDAVTPDGTELVLAENSFNTPPEEGRQFFIATITAT
;
A
#
# COMPACT_ATOMS: atom_id res chain seq x y z
N MET A 1 10.19 6.05 12.79
CA MET A 1 9.20 7.13 12.65
C MET A 1 9.38 7.90 11.33
N LYS A 2 10.61 8.33 11.00
CA LYS A 2 10.96 9.02 9.74
C LYS A 2 10.40 8.38 8.46
N THR A 3 10.49 7.06 8.30
CA THR A 3 9.99 6.34 7.12
C THR A 3 8.47 6.17 7.05
N ARG A 4 7.74 6.41 8.16
CA ARG A 4 6.29 6.15 8.23
C ARG A 4 5.45 7.36 7.84
N ILE A 5 5.93 8.58 8.09
CA ILE A 5 5.18 9.81 7.77
C ILE A 5 5.14 10.04 6.24
N VAL A 6 6.23 9.73 5.54
CA VAL A 6 6.30 9.75 4.06
C VAL A 6 5.38 8.70 3.45
N ALA A 7 5.39 7.49 4.02
CA ALA A 7 4.50 6.43 3.57
C ALA A 7 3.03 6.81 3.77
N LEU A 8 2.65 7.56 4.82
CA LEU A 8 1.28 8.00 5.12
C LEU A 8 0.76 9.13 4.22
N LEU A 9 1.61 10.11 3.88
CA LEU A 9 1.29 11.16 2.90
C LEU A 9 1.15 10.57 1.49
N GLY A 10 1.96 9.55 1.19
CA GLY A 10 1.75 8.67 0.05
C GLY A 10 0.41 7.94 0.18
N PHE A 11 0.18 7.16 1.22
CA PHE A 11 -0.89 6.15 1.33
C PHE A 11 -2.31 6.68 1.08
N VAL A 12 -2.66 7.87 1.57
CA VAL A 12 -4.02 8.42 1.39
C VAL A 12 -4.25 8.96 -0.04
N LEU A 13 -3.18 9.28 -0.77
CA LEU A 13 -3.23 9.72 -2.19
C LEU A 13 -2.65 8.68 -3.17
N ALA A 14 -1.99 7.63 -2.66
CA ALA A 14 -1.41 6.49 -3.35
C ALA A 14 -2.42 5.36 -3.55
N PHE A 15 -3.71 5.67 -3.46
CA PHE A 15 -4.69 5.11 -4.40
C PHE A 15 -4.32 5.42 -5.87
N GLY A 16 -3.38 6.34 -6.11
CA GLY A 16 -2.83 6.72 -7.42
C GLY A 16 -1.85 5.74 -8.05
N LEU A 17 -2.00 4.44 -7.85
CA LEU A 17 -1.24 3.44 -8.60
C LEU A 17 -2.13 2.36 -9.22
N VAL A 18 -3.39 2.68 -9.53
CA VAL A 18 -4.19 1.85 -10.43
C VAL A 18 -3.58 1.98 -11.82
N ALA A 19 -2.93 0.93 -12.33
CA ALA A 19 -2.52 0.92 -13.73
C ALA A 19 -3.78 1.04 -14.62
N PRO A 20 -3.71 1.78 -15.75
CA PRO A 20 -4.82 1.82 -16.68
C PRO A 20 -5.16 0.39 -17.09
N TYR A 21 -6.40 -0.03 -16.84
CA TYR A 21 -6.91 -1.34 -17.24
C TYR A 21 -6.85 -1.45 -18.78
N ALA A 22 -5.73 -1.93 -19.31
CA ALA A 22 -5.50 -2.16 -20.73
C ALA A 22 -6.09 -3.52 -21.20
N GLY A 23 -6.98 -4.09 -20.39
CA GLY A 23 -7.66 -5.35 -20.68
C GLY A 23 -8.81 -5.12 -21.67
N ASN A 24 -8.57 -5.43 -22.94
CA ASN A 24 -9.61 -5.62 -23.96
C ASN A 24 -10.43 -6.90 -23.72
N THR A 25 -10.57 -7.31 -22.46
CA THR A 25 -11.35 -8.45 -22.03
C THR A 25 -12.82 -8.05 -22.12
N THR A 26 -13.55 -8.78 -22.93
CA THR A 26 -15.01 -8.73 -22.98
C THR A 26 -15.53 -9.28 -21.65
N VAL A 27 -15.45 -8.47 -20.59
CA VAL A 27 -16.06 -8.77 -19.30
C VAL A 27 -17.57 -8.84 -19.52
N ALA A 28 -18.24 -9.76 -18.85
CA ALA A 28 -19.70 -9.71 -18.73
C ALA A 28 -20.10 -8.28 -18.33
N GLN A 29 -21.21 -7.74 -18.88
CA GLN A 29 -21.66 -6.39 -18.55
C GLN A 29 -21.59 -6.16 -17.04
N ALA A 30 -20.81 -5.16 -16.62
CA ALA A 30 -20.71 -4.77 -15.23
C ALA A 30 -22.12 -4.49 -14.66
N PRO A 31 -22.34 -4.70 -13.35
CA PRO A 31 -23.57 -4.29 -12.69
C PRO A 31 -23.94 -2.84 -13.03
N ALA A 32 -25.23 -2.54 -13.18
CA ALA A 32 -25.69 -1.23 -13.64
C ALA A 32 -25.32 -0.09 -12.66
N ASP A 33 -25.22 -0.41 -11.37
CA ASP A 33 -24.76 0.47 -10.29
C ASP A 33 -23.24 0.73 -10.31
N CYS A 34 -22.47 -0.03 -11.09
CA CYS A 34 -21.05 0.22 -11.33
C CYS A 34 -20.78 1.13 -12.55
N ALA A 35 -21.82 1.67 -13.18
CA ALA A 35 -21.65 2.59 -14.29
C ALA A 35 -20.92 3.87 -13.85
N GLY A 36 -19.82 4.23 -14.53
CA GLY A 36 -19.02 5.41 -14.20
C GLY A 36 -17.91 5.18 -13.17
N VAL A 37 -17.82 3.98 -12.57
CA VAL A 37 -16.80 3.68 -11.54
C VAL A 37 -15.39 3.79 -12.13
N ALA A 38 -15.14 3.22 -13.31
CA ALA A 38 -13.82 3.29 -13.94
C ALA A 38 -13.42 4.73 -14.30
N GLU A 39 -14.34 5.52 -14.86
CA GLU A 39 -14.10 6.93 -15.17
C GLU A 39 -13.85 7.78 -13.92
N TYR A 40 -14.56 7.49 -12.81
CA TYR A 40 -14.31 8.13 -11.53
C TYR A 40 -12.91 7.80 -11.00
N LEU A 41 -12.53 6.51 -11.00
CA LEU A 41 -11.22 6.08 -10.49
C LEU A 41 -10.06 6.69 -11.29
N GLU A 42 -10.18 6.79 -12.61
CA GLU A 42 -9.19 7.49 -13.44
C GLU A 42 -9.10 8.99 -13.09
N ALA A 43 -10.24 9.66 -12.90
CA ALA A 43 -10.26 11.06 -12.51
C ALA A 43 -9.66 11.28 -11.11
N TYR A 44 -9.98 10.39 -10.16
CA TYR A 44 -9.40 10.40 -8.82
C TYR A 44 -7.89 10.16 -8.86
N HIS A 45 -7.42 9.22 -9.69
CA HIS A 45 -5.99 8.99 -9.93
C HIS A 45 -5.30 10.27 -10.41
N GLN A 46 -5.90 10.99 -11.37
CA GLN A 46 -5.34 12.24 -11.88
C GLN A 46 -5.16 13.29 -10.76
N VAL A 47 -6.06 13.36 -9.77
CA VAL A 47 -5.90 14.21 -8.59
C VAL A 47 -4.67 13.80 -7.77
N GLY A 48 -4.49 12.50 -7.53
CA GLY A 48 -3.31 11.96 -6.86
C GLY A 48 -1.99 12.32 -7.57
N GLN A 49 -1.95 12.20 -8.90
CA GLN A 49 -0.80 12.62 -9.71
C GLN A 49 -0.53 14.12 -9.61
N ASN A 50 -1.58 14.96 -9.66
CA ASN A 50 -1.44 16.41 -9.53
C ASN A 50 -0.85 16.78 -8.16
N TYR A 51 -1.35 16.14 -7.10
CA TYR A 51 -0.82 16.31 -5.75
C TYR A 51 0.65 15.91 -5.66
N GLN A 52 1.00 14.70 -6.13
CA GLN A 52 2.36 14.20 -6.10
C GLN A 52 3.32 15.14 -6.84
N ALA A 53 2.94 15.60 -8.03
CA ALA A 53 3.72 16.56 -8.81
C ALA A 53 3.88 17.91 -8.08
N ALA A 54 2.87 18.34 -7.31
CA ALA A 54 2.93 19.57 -6.53
C ALA A 54 3.91 19.48 -5.36
N ILE A 55 4.10 18.29 -4.76
CA ILE A 55 4.98 18.08 -3.61
C ILE A 55 6.33 17.45 -3.94
N ASP A 56 6.59 17.07 -5.20
CA ASP A 56 7.83 16.41 -5.66
C ASP A 56 9.12 17.21 -5.34
N ARG A 57 8.98 18.52 -5.08
CA ARG A 57 10.10 19.40 -4.72
C ARG A 57 10.43 19.41 -3.23
N VAL A 58 9.59 18.79 -2.40
CA VAL A 58 9.73 18.78 -0.95
C VAL A 58 10.31 17.44 -0.52
N ASP A 59 11.48 17.45 0.12
CA ASP A 59 12.08 16.23 0.67
C ASP A 59 11.30 15.79 1.92
N SER A 60 10.34 14.90 1.71
CA SER A 60 9.51 14.35 2.78
C SER A 60 10.29 13.47 3.76
N SER A 61 11.52 13.05 3.45
CA SER A 61 12.33 12.26 4.38
C SER A 61 12.90 13.06 5.55
N GLN A 62 12.89 14.40 5.45
CA GLN A 62 13.42 15.34 6.45
C GLN A 62 12.38 16.41 6.82
N VAL A 63 11.17 15.98 7.21
CA VAL A 63 10.10 16.92 7.64
C VAL A 63 10.55 17.87 8.75
N GLU A 64 11.47 17.44 9.62
CA GLU A 64 12.03 18.31 10.66
C GLU A 64 12.82 19.52 10.14
N ASP A 65 13.32 19.44 8.89
CA ASP A 65 14.12 20.48 8.24
C ASP A 65 13.27 21.38 7.33
N TRP A 66 11.97 21.12 7.21
CA TRP A 66 11.07 21.88 6.37
C TRP A 66 10.97 23.34 6.80
N THR A 67 10.99 24.22 5.81
CA THR A 67 10.75 25.65 5.98
C THR A 67 9.26 25.96 5.96
N GLU A 68 8.89 27.18 6.36
CA GLU A 68 7.51 27.68 6.22
C GLU A 68 7.01 27.60 4.77
N ALA A 69 7.90 27.78 3.79
CA ALA A 69 7.58 27.67 2.38
C ALA A 69 7.24 26.22 1.98
N ASP A 70 7.95 25.24 2.53
CA ASP A 70 7.69 23.82 2.28
C ASP A 70 6.33 23.39 2.85
N PHE A 71 6.03 23.79 4.10
CA PHE A 71 4.70 23.56 4.67
C PHE A 71 3.59 24.24 3.87
N THR A 72 3.81 25.49 3.45
CA THR A 72 2.82 26.22 2.63
C THR A 72 2.57 25.50 1.31
N MET A 73 3.61 24.98 0.66
CA MET A 73 3.49 24.21 -0.57
C MET A 73 2.63 22.95 -0.35
N VAL A 74 2.94 22.16 0.68
CA VAL A 74 2.22 20.92 0.99
C VAL A 74 0.76 21.19 1.38
N LEU A 75 0.50 22.19 2.23
CA LEU A 75 -0.86 22.56 2.62
C LEU A 75 -1.69 23.06 1.43
N THR A 76 -1.08 23.83 0.53
CA THR A 76 -1.73 24.29 -0.71
C THR A 76 -2.05 23.11 -1.64
N ALA A 77 -1.14 22.14 -1.74
CA ALA A 77 -1.35 20.92 -2.52
C ALA A 77 -2.50 20.09 -1.94
N LEU A 78 -2.58 19.94 -0.61
CA LEU A 78 -3.70 19.26 0.06
C LEU A 78 -5.02 19.98 -0.18
N ASP A 79 -5.05 21.31 -0.08
CA ASP A 79 -6.26 22.10 -0.37
C ASP A 79 -6.72 21.93 -1.81
N THR A 80 -5.78 21.88 -2.75
CA THR A 80 -6.07 21.63 -4.16
C THR A 80 -6.65 20.24 -4.36
N ALA A 81 -6.01 19.21 -3.79
CA ALA A 81 -6.49 17.83 -3.89
C ALA A 81 -7.90 17.66 -3.28
N ILE A 82 -8.16 18.23 -2.10
CA ILE A 82 -9.50 18.20 -1.47
C ILE A 82 -10.55 18.87 -2.37
N ALA A 83 -10.21 20.00 -2.99
CA ALA A 83 -11.11 20.70 -3.89
C ALA A 83 -11.37 19.92 -5.19
N GLU A 84 -10.34 19.27 -5.74
CA GLU A 84 -10.44 18.45 -6.94
C GLU A 84 -11.27 17.18 -6.69
N VAL A 85 -11.05 16.47 -5.57
CA VAL A 85 -11.88 15.30 -5.18
C VAL A 85 -13.35 15.72 -5.02
N ASN A 86 -13.65 16.79 -4.28
CA ASN A 86 -15.02 17.29 -4.12
C ASN A 86 -15.70 17.70 -5.44
N ALA A 87 -14.93 17.97 -6.50
CA ALA A 87 -15.45 18.37 -7.80
C ALA A 87 -15.69 17.17 -8.72
N LEU A 88 -15.30 15.95 -8.33
CA LEU A 88 -15.54 14.75 -9.11
C LEU A 88 -17.04 14.43 -9.17
N GLN A 89 -17.46 13.81 -10.27
CA GLN A 89 -18.81 13.29 -10.39
C GLN A 89 -18.84 11.85 -9.87
N THR A 90 -19.21 11.71 -8.61
CA THR A 90 -19.14 10.43 -7.88
C THR A 90 -20.35 9.55 -8.18
N PRO A 91 -20.14 8.33 -8.72
CA PRO A 91 -21.20 7.32 -8.78
C PRO A 91 -21.75 7.01 -7.39
N ASP A 92 -23.06 6.76 -7.28
CA ASP A 92 -23.72 6.52 -5.98
C ASP A 92 -23.03 5.44 -5.14
N ILE A 93 -22.51 4.39 -5.79
CA ILE A 93 -21.80 3.29 -5.12
C ILE A 93 -20.46 3.72 -4.49
N LEU A 94 -19.83 4.79 -4.99
CA LEU A 94 -18.55 5.31 -4.53
C LEU A 94 -18.68 6.47 -3.53
N VAL A 95 -19.89 6.98 -3.25
CA VAL A 95 -20.08 8.08 -2.30
C VAL A 95 -19.46 7.80 -0.92
N PRO A 96 -19.64 6.61 -0.31
CA PRO A 96 -19.02 6.33 0.99
C PRO A 96 -17.49 6.31 0.93
N LEU A 97 -16.91 5.90 -0.20
CA LEU A 97 -15.46 5.89 -0.41
C LEU A 97 -14.93 7.31 -0.52
N GLU A 98 -15.60 8.17 -1.28
CA GLU A 98 -15.24 9.57 -1.43
C GLU A 98 -15.30 10.33 -0.10
N GLU A 99 -16.37 10.13 0.68
CA GLU A 99 -16.50 10.74 2.00
C GLU A 99 -15.30 10.38 2.89
N LYS A 100 -14.88 9.10 2.89
CA LYS A 100 -13.71 8.64 3.65
C LYS A 100 -12.38 9.14 3.12
N ALA A 101 -12.24 9.26 1.80
CA ALA A 101 -11.08 9.89 1.18
C ALA A 101 -10.94 11.36 1.61
N LEU A 102 -12.03 12.12 1.57
CA LEU A 102 -12.07 13.53 1.98
C LEU A 102 -11.77 13.72 3.48
N GLU A 103 -12.34 12.89 4.35
CA GLU A 103 -12.03 12.88 5.79
C GLU A 103 -10.54 12.62 6.04
N SER A 104 -9.94 11.68 5.31
CA SER A 104 -8.52 11.33 5.42
C SER A 104 -7.61 12.48 4.96
N LEU A 105 -7.93 13.12 3.82
CA LEU A 105 -7.19 14.29 3.32
C LEU A 105 -7.26 15.47 4.29
N GLN A 106 -8.44 15.72 4.88
CA GLN A 106 -8.61 16.76 5.89
C GLN A 106 -7.80 16.46 7.15
N SER A 107 -7.81 15.21 7.62
CA SER A 107 -7.01 14.78 8.78
C SER A 107 -5.51 14.98 8.55
N ILE A 108 -5.01 14.67 7.35
CA ILE A 108 -3.62 14.93 6.97
C ILE A 108 -3.31 16.43 6.96
N LYS A 109 -4.22 17.25 6.43
CA LYS A 109 -4.06 18.71 6.43
C LYS A 109 -3.98 19.28 7.85
N GLU A 110 -4.83 18.80 8.76
CA GLU A 110 -4.80 19.18 10.17
C GLU A 110 -3.49 18.75 10.84
N MET A 111 -3.02 17.52 10.55
CA MET A 111 -1.72 17.03 11.01
C MET A 111 -0.57 17.92 10.53
N MET A 112 -0.52 18.25 9.24
CA MET A 112 0.52 19.12 8.69
C MET A 112 0.48 20.53 9.28
N THR A 113 -0.72 21.06 9.55
CA THR A 113 -0.90 22.35 10.22
C THR A 113 -0.39 22.30 11.66
N ALA A 114 -0.65 21.20 12.38
CA ALA A 114 -0.15 21.00 13.73
C ALA A 114 1.37 20.92 13.77
N VAL A 115 2.00 20.22 12.81
CA VAL A 115 3.46 20.15 12.70
C VAL A 115 4.06 21.51 12.35
N GLN A 116 3.45 22.27 11.42
CA GLN A 116 3.94 23.59 11.02
C GLN A 116 3.96 24.59 12.20
N THR A 117 2.94 24.53 13.06
CA THR A 117 2.77 25.47 14.19
C THR A 117 3.42 24.99 15.49
N GLY A 118 3.78 23.71 15.56
CA GLY A 118 4.35 23.06 16.74
C GLY A 118 5.69 22.39 16.44
N ASP A 119 5.89 21.21 17.02
CA ASP A 119 7.00 20.31 16.70
C ASP A 119 6.46 19.04 16.01
N LEU A 120 7.36 18.14 15.62
CA LEU A 120 6.98 16.87 14.99
C LEU A 120 6.07 16.01 15.90
N MET A 121 6.13 16.19 17.22
CA MET A 121 5.30 15.45 18.17
C MET A 121 3.85 15.95 18.20
N ALA A 122 3.57 17.14 17.64
CA ALA A 122 2.21 17.62 17.42
C ALA A 122 1.40 16.69 16.49
N ALA A 123 2.07 15.87 15.68
CA ALA A 123 1.43 14.84 14.84
C ALA A 123 0.97 13.59 15.62
N ALA A 124 1.40 13.38 16.87
CA ALA A 124 1.14 12.14 17.60
C ALA A 124 -0.35 11.75 17.70
N PRO A 125 -1.30 12.68 17.95
CA PRO A 125 -2.73 12.34 18.01
C PRO A 125 -3.29 11.83 16.67
N PHE A 126 -2.66 12.22 15.55
CA PHE A 126 -3.12 11.86 14.21
C PHE A 126 -2.64 10.47 13.78
N ILE A 127 -1.62 9.91 14.42
CA ILE A 127 -1.09 8.59 14.04
C ILE A 127 -2.15 7.50 14.17
N GLU A 128 -2.88 7.48 15.29
CA GLU A 128 -3.97 6.53 15.50
C GLU A 128 -5.13 6.78 14.54
N GLN A 129 -5.44 8.06 14.29
CA GLN A 129 -6.51 8.47 13.39
C GLN A 129 -6.24 8.03 11.94
N VAL A 130 -5.01 8.21 11.43
CA VAL A 130 -4.70 7.82 10.05
C VAL A 130 -4.65 6.30 9.90
N ASN A 131 -4.13 5.57 10.91
CA ASN A 131 -4.21 4.11 10.89
C ASN A 131 -5.66 3.61 10.83
N ALA A 132 -6.54 4.19 11.66
CA ALA A 132 -7.97 3.85 11.64
C ALA A 132 -8.63 4.21 10.30
N ALA A 133 -8.25 5.34 9.70
CA ALA A 133 -8.76 5.74 8.39
C ALA A 133 -8.41 4.74 7.29
N THR A 134 -7.21 4.14 7.33
CA THR A 134 -6.84 3.05 6.41
C THR A 134 -7.74 1.83 6.55
N ASP A 135 -8.01 1.38 7.78
CA ASP A 135 -8.87 0.23 8.03
C ASP A 135 -10.33 0.51 7.57
N GLU A 136 -10.82 1.72 7.83
CA GLU A 136 -12.15 2.17 7.39
C GLU A 136 -12.26 2.26 5.86
N LEU A 137 -11.23 2.80 5.19
CA LEU A 137 -11.18 2.84 3.72
C LEU A 137 -11.21 1.45 3.12
N ASN A 138 -10.42 0.52 3.66
CA ASN A 138 -10.39 -0.88 3.20
C ASN A 138 -11.77 -1.54 3.36
N ALA A 139 -12.44 -1.30 4.49
CA ALA A 139 -13.77 -1.85 4.76
C ALA A 139 -14.84 -1.34 3.77
N VAL A 140 -14.65 -0.15 3.20
CA VAL A 140 -15.55 0.42 2.18
C VAL A 140 -15.16 -0.01 0.76
N ALA A 141 -13.86 -0.03 0.44
CA ALA A 141 -13.36 -0.30 -0.90
C ALA A 141 -13.58 -1.77 -1.32
N VAL A 142 -13.22 -2.73 -0.46
CA VAL A 142 -13.23 -4.16 -0.80
C VAL A 142 -14.58 -4.66 -1.34
N PRO A 143 -15.74 -4.38 -0.70
CA PRO A 143 -17.03 -4.79 -1.24
C PRO A 143 -17.33 -4.20 -2.63
N ILE A 144 -16.84 -2.99 -2.91
CA ILE A 144 -17.05 -2.32 -4.20
C ILE A 144 -16.14 -2.93 -5.26
N GLU A 145 -14.89 -3.24 -4.93
CA GLU A 145 -13.96 -3.94 -5.82
C GLU A 145 -14.52 -5.29 -6.25
N GLU A 146 -14.98 -6.09 -5.28
CA GLU A 146 -15.57 -7.40 -5.56
C GLU A 146 -16.84 -7.28 -6.40
N HIS A 147 -17.69 -6.29 -6.11
CA HIS A 147 -18.96 -6.11 -6.83
C HIS A 147 -18.75 -5.56 -8.25
N CYS A 148 -17.91 -4.54 -8.41
CA CYS A 148 -17.68 -3.87 -9.68
C CYS A 148 -16.52 -4.45 -10.49
N GLN A 149 -15.77 -5.41 -9.93
CA GLN A 149 -14.60 -6.03 -10.54
C GLN A 149 -13.55 -4.98 -10.97
N VAL A 150 -13.31 -4.02 -10.09
CA VAL A 150 -12.30 -2.95 -10.24
C VAL A 150 -11.30 -3.05 -9.11
N ALA A 151 -10.08 -2.57 -9.31
CA ALA A 151 -9.15 -2.32 -8.22
C ALA A 151 -9.29 -0.86 -7.80
N ILE A 152 -9.58 -0.65 -6.52
CA ILE A 152 -9.58 0.65 -5.87
C ILE A 152 -8.26 0.77 -5.10
N ILE A 153 -7.89 -0.29 -4.37
CA ILE A 153 -6.63 -0.49 -3.68
C ILE A 153 -5.73 -1.33 -4.59
N ASP A 154 -4.69 -0.71 -5.13
CA ASP A 154 -3.60 -1.40 -5.86
C ASP A 154 -2.33 -1.17 -5.04
N ASN A 155 -2.02 -2.12 -4.16
CA ASN A 155 -1.02 -1.93 -3.11
C ASN A 155 0.42 -2.13 -3.62
N ASP A 156 0.59 -2.78 -4.78
CA ASP A 156 1.90 -3.10 -5.36
C ASP A 156 2.19 -2.41 -6.71
N ASN A 157 1.20 -1.74 -7.31
CA ASN A 157 1.33 -1.01 -8.57
C ASN A 157 1.85 -1.86 -9.73
N ASP A 158 1.58 -3.17 -9.70
CA ASP A 158 1.99 -4.05 -10.79
C ASP A 158 0.97 -4.02 -11.96
N GLY A 159 -0.15 -3.34 -11.76
CA GLY A 159 -1.22 -3.16 -12.72
C GLY A 159 -2.14 -4.36 -12.88
N THR A 160 -2.04 -5.33 -11.98
CA THR A 160 -3.04 -6.38 -11.81
C THR A 160 -4.06 -5.98 -10.74
N PRO A 161 -5.37 -6.02 -11.04
CA PRO A 161 -6.37 -5.66 -10.05
C PRO A 161 -6.33 -6.59 -8.83
N GLU A 162 -5.97 -6.06 -7.67
CA GLU A 162 -6.01 -6.75 -6.37
C GLU A 162 -7.44 -6.83 -5.80
N ILE A 163 -8.39 -7.32 -6.58
CA ILE A 163 -9.81 -7.38 -6.21
C ILE A 163 -9.99 -8.16 -4.90
N GLY A 164 -10.45 -7.49 -3.85
CA GLY A 164 -10.79 -8.13 -2.57
C GLY A 164 -9.60 -8.44 -1.67
N LEU A 165 -8.39 -7.97 -1.99
CA LEU A 165 -7.19 -8.16 -1.16
C LEU A 165 -7.02 -7.02 -0.16
N GLY A 166 -8.09 -6.74 0.61
CA GLY A 166 -7.97 -5.96 1.83
C GLY A 166 -6.98 -6.63 2.78
N THR A 167 -5.77 -6.09 2.88
CA THR A 167 -4.73 -6.39 3.89
C THR A 167 -4.08 -7.78 3.90
N SER A 168 -4.43 -8.71 3.01
CA SER A 168 -3.67 -9.95 2.88
C SER A 168 -2.55 -9.74 1.87
N GLY A 169 -1.42 -9.21 2.35
CA GLY A 169 -0.16 -9.26 1.65
C GLY A 169 0.19 -10.71 1.33
N THR A 170 -0.31 -11.20 0.20
CA THR A 170 0.38 -12.26 -0.51
C THR A 170 1.76 -11.66 -0.78
N PRO A 171 2.86 -12.25 -0.29
CA PRO A 171 4.16 -11.73 -0.66
C PRO A 171 4.21 -11.77 -2.18
N VAL A 172 4.25 -10.59 -2.80
CA VAL A 172 4.62 -10.41 -4.20
C VAL A 172 5.93 -11.18 -4.34
N SER A 173 5.83 -12.38 -4.90
CA SER A 173 7.02 -13.04 -5.41
C SER A 173 7.51 -12.07 -6.46
N PRO A 174 8.72 -11.48 -6.30
CA PRO A 174 9.28 -10.65 -7.35
C PRO A 174 9.21 -11.46 -8.64
N ALA A 175 8.76 -10.83 -9.73
CA ALA A 175 8.85 -11.45 -11.03
C ALA A 175 10.32 -11.88 -11.21
N LEU A 176 10.55 -13.19 -11.33
CA LEU A 176 11.89 -13.73 -11.47
C LEU A 176 12.49 -13.17 -12.77
N ASP A 177 13.58 -12.42 -12.66
CA ASP A 177 14.33 -11.92 -13.82
C ASP A 177 15.50 -12.89 -14.09
N PRO A 178 15.39 -13.80 -15.07
CA PRO A 178 16.46 -14.75 -15.35
C PRO A 178 17.75 -14.08 -15.85
N THR A 179 17.72 -12.78 -16.17
CA THR A 179 18.89 -11.99 -16.59
C THR A 179 19.61 -11.30 -15.42
N ALA A 180 18.99 -11.22 -14.24
CA ALA A 180 19.63 -10.71 -13.02
C ALA A 180 20.67 -11.69 -12.47
N GLU A 181 21.52 -11.22 -11.56
CA GLU A 181 22.58 -12.02 -10.94
C GLU A 181 22.00 -13.21 -10.16
N LEU A 182 22.48 -14.43 -10.46
CA LEU A 182 22.03 -15.64 -9.78
C LEU A 182 22.39 -15.59 -8.29
N GLY A 183 21.41 -15.88 -7.43
CA GLY A 183 21.51 -15.73 -5.98
C GLY A 183 21.00 -14.38 -5.46
N SER A 184 20.62 -13.44 -6.35
CA SER A 184 19.95 -12.20 -5.96
C SER A 184 18.48 -12.44 -5.60
N TYR A 185 17.82 -11.42 -5.03
CA TYR A 185 16.39 -11.44 -4.75
C TYR A 185 15.53 -11.63 -6.02
N ALA A 186 15.97 -11.07 -7.15
CA ALA A 186 15.27 -11.16 -8.43
C ALA A 186 15.58 -12.44 -9.23
N ASN A 187 16.69 -13.13 -8.91
CA ASN A 187 17.07 -14.41 -9.52
C ASN A 187 17.66 -15.36 -8.45
N PRO A 188 16.84 -15.83 -7.49
CA PRO A 188 17.30 -16.70 -6.41
C PRO A 188 17.76 -18.07 -6.94
N TYR A 189 18.58 -18.76 -6.16
CA TYR A 189 18.88 -20.17 -6.44
C TYR A 189 17.59 -21.00 -6.32
N PRO A 190 17.31 -21.90 -7.29
CA PRO A 190 16.18 -22.80 -7.19
C PRO A 190 16.26 -23.68 -5.93
N ILE A 191 15.10 -23.98 -5.31
CA ILE A 191 15.01 -24.95 -4.22
C ILE A 191 15.65 -26.27 -4.65
N GLY A 192 16.40 -26.91 -3.73
CA GLY A 192 17.19 -28.10 -4.00
C GLY A 192 18.59 -27.83 -4.57
N THR A 193 18.95 -26.56 -4.83
CA THR A 193 20.31 -26.21 -5.28
C THR A 193 21.23 -26.03 -4.08
N ALA A 194 22.27 -26.85 -4.00
CA ALA A 194 23.32 -26.71 -2.99
C ALA A 194 24.30 -25.57 -3.33
N GLN A 195 24.60 -24.71 -2.36
CA GLN A 195 25.56 -23.61 -2.48
C GLN A 195 26.66 -23.72 -1.43
N ALA A 196 27.90 -23.53 -1.88
CA ALA A 196 29.05 -23.46 -0.99
C ALA A 196 29.16 -22.05 -0.39
N THR A 197 29.30 -21.98 0.93
CA THR A 197 29.60 -20.74 1.65
C THR A 197 31.10 -20.50 1.69
N GLU A 198 31.52 -19.27 2.02
CA GLU A 198 32.94 -18.91 2.18
C GLU A 198 33.67 -19.77 3.23
N ASN A 199 32.93 -20.36 4.18
CA ASN A 199 33.47 -21.17 5.27
C ASN A 199 33.43 -22.69 4.98
N ASN A 200 33.32 -23.10 3.71
CA ASN A 200 33.24 -24.50 3.26
C ASN A 200 32.01 -25.28 3.74
N TRP A 201 30.96 -24.61 4.22
CA TRP A 201 29.66 -25.27 4.40
C TRP A 201 28.94 -25.36 3.08
N THR A 202 28.27 -26.48 2.84
CA THR A 202 27.31 -26.61 1.75
C THR A 202 25.90 -26.48 2.30
N ILE A 203 25.17 -25.44 1.87
CA ILE A 203 23.79 -25.18 2.30
C ILE A 203 22.85 -25.43 1.12
N GLN A 204 21.75 -26.13 1.38
CA GLN A 204 20.67 -26.36 0.42
C GLN A 204 19.33 -26.10 1.12
N VAL A 205 18.45 -25.32 0.47
CA VAL A 205 17.04 -25.24 0.88
C VAL A 205 16.30 -26.42 0.26
N ASP A 206 15.74 -27.29 1.09
CA ASP A 206 15.06 -28.52 0.64
C ASP A 206 13.57 -28.31 0.42
N ALA A 207 12.93 -27.53 1.31
CA ALA A 207 11.51 -27.25 1.29
C ALA A 207 11.17 -25.96 2.03
N VAL A 208 10.01 -25.38 1.72
CA VAL A 208 9.46 -24.23 2.42
C VAL A 208 7.99 -24.48 2.80
N THR A 209 7.56 -23.92 3.93
CA THR A 209 6.17 -23.88 4.39
C THR A 209 5.83 -22.42 4.64
N PRO A 210 5.11 -21.75 3.70
CA PRO A 210 4.85 -20.32 3.77
C PRO A 210 4.10 -19.87 5.03
N ASP A 211 3.06 -20.63 5.42
CA ASP A 211 2.41 -20.49 6.71
C ASP A 211 2.72 -21.72 7.58
N GLY A 212 3.72 -21.57 8.44
CA GLY A 212 4.12 -22.55 9.44
C GLY A 212 3.58 -22.24 10.83
N THR A 213 2.62 -21.32 10.97
CA THR A 213 2.22 -20.78 12.27
C THR A 213 1.70 -21.86 13.22
N GLU A 214 0.81 -22.72 12.73
CA GLU A 214 0.29 -23.85 13.52
C GLU A 214 1.40 -24.82 13.94
N LEU A 215 2.39 -25.06 13.08
CA LEU A 215 3.53 -25.95 13.38
C LEU A 215 4.39 -25.39 14.51
N VAL A 216 4.70 -24.08 14.48
CA VAL A 216 5.49 -23.42 15.53
C VAL A 216 4.72 -23.43 16.85
N LEU A 217 3.43 -23.12 16.84
CA LEU A 217 2.63 -23.07 18.07
C LEU A 217 2.35 -24.46 18.66
N ALA A 218 2.27 -25.49 17.83
CA ALA A 218 2.12 -26.87 18.28
C ALA A 218 3.38 -27.43 18.94
N GLU A 219 4.57 -26.99 18.50
CA GLU A 219 5.85 -27.51 19.02
C GLU A 219 6.09 -27.12 20.49
N ASN A 220 5.70 -25.91 20.89
CA ASN A 220 5.93 -25.43 22.26
C ASN A 220 4.86 -24.42 22.71
N SER A 221 4.19 -24.71 23.82
CA SER A 221 3.16 -23.87 24.42
C SER A 221 3.65 -22.51 24.94
N PHE A 222 4.96 -22.29 25.02
CA PHE A 222 5.55 -20.98 25.35
C PHE A 222 5.78 -20.11 24.12
N ASN A 223 5.55 -20.61 22.91
CA ASN A 223 5.65 -19.80 21.70
C ASN A 223 4.47 -18.82 21.65
N THR A 224 4.78 -17.54 21.48
CA THR A 224 3.77 -16.51 21.28
C THR A 224 3.26 -16.56 19.84
N PRO A 225 1.94 -16.46 19.60
CA PRO A 225 1.42 -16.29 18.24
C PRO A 225 2.04 -15.04 17.59
N PRO A 226 2.18 -15.04 16.25
CA PRO A 226 2.59 -13.84 15.54
C PRO A 226 1.55 -12.72 15.75
N GLU A 227 1.98 -11.46 15.58
CA GLU A 227 1.05 -10.33 15.56
C GLU A 227 0.01 -10.50 14.45
N GLU A 228 -1.14 -9.84 14.59
CA GLU A 228 -2.17 -9.85 13.55
C GLU A 228 -1.60 -9.40 12.19
N GLY A 229 -1.99 -10.10 11.12
CA GLY A 229 -1.43 -9.89 9.78
C GLY A 229 -0.02 -10.47 9.56
N ARG A 230 0.56 -11.18 10.53
CA ARG A 230 1.86 -11.85 10.39
C ARG A 230 1.71 -13.37 10.53
N GLN A 231 2.66 -14.10 9.94
CA GLN A 231 2.76 -15.55 10.03
C GLN A 231 4.21 -15.99 10.25
N PHE A 232 4.42 -17.19 10.78
CA PHE A 232 5.73 -17.82 10.76
C PHE A 232 5.97 -18.47 9.39
N PHE A 233 7.15 -18.25 8.80
CA PHE A 233 7.61 -18.93 7.59
C PHE A 233 8.69 -19.94 7.95
N ILE A 234 8.57 -21.19 7.49
CA ILE A 234 9.55 -22.24 7.80
C ILE A 234 10.28 -22.65 6.52
N ALA A 235 11.61 -22.64 6.57
CA ALA A 235 12.47 -23.25 5.55
C ALA A 235 13.21 -24.46 6.13
N THR A 236 13.15 -25.59 5.44
CA THR A 236 13.95 -26.78 5.75
C THR A 236 15.26 -26.69 4.98
N ILE A 237 16.38 -26.82 5.69
CA ILE A 237 17.72 -26.75 5.09
C ILE A 237 18.56 -27.98 5.42
N THR A 238 19.38 -28.40 4.46
CA THR A 238 20.49 -29.32 4.68
C THR A 238 21.79 -28.51 4.71
N ALA A 239 22.61 -28.75 5.74
CA ALA A 239 23.91 -28.10 5.92
C ALA A 239 24.98 -29.17 6.23
N THR A 240 26.03 -29.24 5.42
CA THR A 240 27.14 -30.23 5.55
C THR A 240 28.50 -29.59 5.47
#